data_AF-A0A7S3XLP0-F1
#
_entry.id   AF-A0A7S3XLP0-F1
#
_cell.length_a   1.000
_cell.length_b   1.000
_cell.length_c   1.000
_cell.angle_alpha   90.00
_cell.angle_beta   90.00
_cell.angle_gamma   90.00
#
_symmetry.space_group_name_H-M   'P 1'
#
loop_
_entity.id
_entity.type
_entity.pdbx_description
1 polymer ?
#
loop_
_entity_poly.entity_id
_entity_poly.type
_entity_poly.pdbx_seq_one_letter_code
_entity_poly.pdbx_strand_id
1 'polypeptide(L)'
;VTALLPGSGVTSVGWDLRALQSCAQALRERLSPEAWRLIHETAAQFEQHLRAVLDRPGPPPLTDVLNVLARADTHLAAITGAQTDRMTRDDGWRLLSIGRQIERLCFHADVLAETFAQGLALTEDGFALLLGVFDSTITYRAQFQARREVPPLLHLLVHDTDNPRSLGWVARTMRERFAKLARHDPGWAADIAAGLPVPEAWPLAELAASDQVLVEHLKRAAAQAAELSSLLSQRYFAHVIGAEQRVWQ
;
A
#
# COMPACT_ATOMS: atom_id res chain seq x y z
N VAL A 1 19.37 -10.80 -3.78
CA VAL A 1 20.20 -9.57 -3.65
C VAL A 1 19.67 -8.44 -4.54
N THR A 2 19.39 -8.67 -5.83
CA THR A 2 18.88 -7.64 -6.75
C THR A 2 17.57 -6.98 -6.31
N ALA A 3 16.66 -7.72 -5.67
CA ALA A 3 15.42 -7.18 -5.08
C ALA A 3 15.62 -6.47 -3.72
N LEU A 4 16.83 -6.49 -3.15
CA LEU A 4 17.12 -5.94 -1.82
C LEU A 4 17.99 -4.69 -1.89
N LEU A 5 19.09 -4.74 -2.65
CA LEU A 5 19.98 -3.60 -2.82
C LEU A 5 19.47 -2.67 -3.92
N PRO A 6 19.74 -1.37 -3.83
CA PRO A 6 19.48 -0.40 -4.90
C PRO A 6 20.44 -0.67 -6.06
N GLY A 7 20.10 -1.66 -6.89
CA GLY A 7 20.75 -1.94 -8.16
C GLY A 7 20.23 -1.02 -9.27
N SER A 8 20.63 -1.27 -10.51
CA SER A 8 20.26 -0.48 -11.70
C SER A 8 18.78 -0.57 -12.12
N GLY A 9 17.88 -0.99 -11.22
CA GLY A 9 16.44 -1.13 -11.45
C GLY A 9 15.60 -0.44 -10.37
N VAL A 10 14.38 -0.05 -10.74
CA VAL A 10 13.41 0.75 -9.95
C VAL A 10 12.54 -0.14 -9.06
N THR A 11 13.04 -1.29 -8.58
CA THR A 11 12.18 -2.37 -8.04
C THR A 11 12.76 -3.10 -6.83
N SER A 12 13.62 -2.46 -6.04
CA SER A 12 14.20 -3.09 -4.85
C SER A 12 13.82 -2.35 -3.57
N VAL A 13 13.78 -3.07 -2.44
CA VAL A 13 13.46 -2.46 -1.13
C VAL A 13 14.40 -1.29 -0.82
N GLY A 14 15.70 -1.44 -1.11
CA GLY A 14 16.66 -0.35 -0.97
C GLY A 14 16.41 0.82 -1.92
N TRP A 15 15.89 0.58 -3.12
CA TRP A 15 15.48 1.63 -4.04
C TRP A 15 14.24 2.38 -3.49
N ASP A 16 13.21 1.66 -3.04
CA ASP A 16 11.98 2.27 -2.49
C ASP A 16 12.28 3.14 -1.26
N LEU A 17 13.17 2.67 -0.38
CA LEU A 17 13.61 3.45 0.78
C LEU A 17 14.38 4.72 0.39
N ARG A 18 15.20 4.66 -0.68
CA ARG A 18 15.88 5.85 -1.23
C ARG A 18 14.92 6.80 -1.94
N ALA A 19 13.92 6.27 -2.63
CA ALA A 19 12.85 7.07 -3.23
C ALA A 19 12.06 7.80 -2.15
N LEU A 20 11.73 7.12 -1.04
CA LEU A 20 11.11 7.74 0.14
C LEU A 20 11.98 8.85 0.73
N GLN A 21 13.30 8.65 0.86
CA GLN A 21 14.22 9.70 1.30
C GLN A 21 14.24 10.90 0.36
N SER A 22 14.23 10.66 -0.96
CA SER A 22 14.27 11.71 -1.98
C SER A 22 12.96 12.51 -2.00
N CYS A 23 11.81 11.85 -1.87
CA CYS A 23 10.51 12.49 -1.67
C CYS A 23 10.48 13.31 -0.38
N ALA A 24 11.03 12.77 0.71
CA ALA A 24 11.16 13.53 1.96
C ALA A 24 12.02 14.78 1.75
N GLN A 25 13.15 14.67 1.05
CA GLN A 25 14.07 15.77 0.73
C GLN A 25 13.40 16.92 0.01
N ALA A 26 12.58 16.63 -1.01
CA ALA A 26 11.80 17.64 -1.73
C ALA A 26 10.76 18.34 -0.83
N LEU A 27 10.37 17.73 0.29
CA LEU A 27 9.35 18.21 1.22
C LEU A 27 9.93 18.61 2.58
N ARG A 28 11.23 18.89 2.69
CA ARG A 28 11.94 19.15 3.96
C ARG A 28 11.25 20.19 4.85
N GLU A 29 10.72 21.25 4.26
CA GLU A 29 10.06 22.35 4.97
C GLU A 29 8.67 21.99 5.49
N ARG A 30 8.05 20.92 4.95
CA ARG A 30 6.72 20.43 5.34
C ARG A 30 6.75 19.23 6.28
N LEU A 31 7.93 18.70 6.58
CA LEU A 31 8.12 17.57 7.49
C LEU A 31 8.60 18.05 8.85
N SER A 32 8.06 17.46 9.92
CA SER A 32 8.61 17.67 11.26
C SER A 32 10.05 17.14 11.32
N PRO A 33 10.93 17.73 12.15
CA PRO A 33 12.30 17.24 12.32
C PRO A 33 12.36 15.75 12.69
N GLU A 34 11.40 15.25 13.47
CA GLU A 34 11.29 13.86 13.87
C GLU A 34 10.90 12.95 12.70
N ALA A 35 9.89 13.33 11.91
CA ALA A 35 9.46 12.55 10.74
C ALA A 35 10.56 12.47 9.69
N TRP A 36 11.25 13.60 9.46
CA TRP A 36 12.43 13.65 8.61
C TRP A 36 13.53 12.69 9.06
N ARG A 37 13.89 12.78 10.35
CA ARG A 37 14.96 11.97 10.94
C ARG A 37 14.63 10.48 10.84
N LEU A 38 13.40 10.10 11.18
CA LEU A 38 12.96 8.72 11.13
C LEU A 38 13.04 8.12 9.72
N ILE A 39 12.64 8.87 8.68
CA ILE A 39 12.78 8.42 7.28
C ILE A 39 14.25 8.20 6.91
N HIS A 40 15.12 9.14 7.28
CA HIS A 40 16.55 9.05 6.95
C HIS A 40 17.24 7.90 7.68
N GLU A 41 16.97 7.75 8.98
CA GLU A 41 17.51 6.68 9.80
C GLU A 41 17.03 5.31 9.30
N THR A 42 15.77 5.17 8.89
CA THR A 42 15.22 3.91 8.38
C THR A 42 15.99 3.40 7.18
N ALA A 43 16.18 4.24 6.17
CA ALA A 43 16.89 3.87 4.95
C ALA A 43 18.38 3.64 5.19
N ALA A 44 19.03 4.50 5.99
CA ALA A 44 20.44 4.35 6.34
C ALA A 44 20.70 3.05 7.12
N GLN A 45 19.87 2.76 8.12
CA GLN A 45 19.98 1.54 8.91
C GLN A 45 19.67 0.29 8.09
N PHE A 46 18.69 0.32 7.18
CA PHE A 46 18.43 -0.81 6.28
C PHE A 46 19.67 -1.12 5.43
N GLU A 47 20.25 -0.11 4.77
CA GLU A 47 21.44 -0.28 3.93
C GLU A 47 22.64 -0.79 4.75
N GLN A 48 22.86 -0.23 5.94
CA GLN A 48 23.94 -0.65 6.85
C GLN A 48 23.77 -2.11 7.29
N HIS A 49 22.61 -2.50 7.79
CA HIS A 49 22.39 -3.87 8.27
C HIS A 49 22.41 -4.88 7.12
N LEU A 50 21.86 -4.53 5.96
CA LEU A 50 21.89 -5.39 4.79
C LEU A 50 23.33 -5.62 4.31
N ARG A 51 24.15 -4.57 4.21
CA ARG A 51 25.58 -4.72 3.89
C ARG A 51 26.31 -5.59 4.90
N ALA A 52 26.07 -5.40 6.20
CA ALA A 52 26.67 -6.23 7.24
C ALA A 52 26.36 -7.73 7.09
N VAL A 53 25.21 -8.08 6.51
CA VAL A 53 24.84 -9.47 6.18
C VAL A 53 25.48 -9.93 4.88
N LEU A 54 25.47 -9.08 3.83
CA LEU A 54 25.93 -9.44 2.49
C LEU A 54 27.46 -9.46 2.33
N ASP A 55 28.19 -8.64 3.10
CA ASP A 55 29.65 -8.54 3.01
C ASP A 55 30.37 -9.67 3.77
N ARG A 56 29.62 -10.56 4.44
CA ARG A 56 30.16 -11.74 5.12
C ARG A 56 30.61 -12.79 4.09
N PRO A 57 31.67 -13.57 4.38
CA PRO A 57 32.08 -14.66 3.50
C PRO A 57 30.98 -15.72 3.36
N GLY A 58 30.68 -16.12 2.13
CA GLY A 58 29.68 -17.14 1.81
C GLY A 58 28.27 -16.58 1.55
N PRO A 59 27.30 -17.44 1.18
CA PRO A 59 25.93 -17.00 0.95
C PRO A 59 25.27 -16.53 2.26
N PRO A 60 24.55 -15.40 2.26
CA PRO A 60 23.91 -14.88 3.45
C PRO A 60 22.79 -15.83 3.90
N PRO A 61 22.69 -16.18 5.20
CA PRO A 61 21.58 -16.96 5.73
C PRO A 61 20.24 -16.26 5.47
N LEU A 62 19.22 -16.99 5.02
CA LEU A 62 17.90 -16.43 4.76
C LEU A 62 17.31 -15.73 6.00
N THR A 63 17.52 -16.31 7.19
CA THR A 63 17.08 -15.75 8.47
C THR A 63 17.66 -14.38 8.75
N ASP A 64 18.94 -14.15 8.40
CA ASP A 64 19.60 -12.86 8.62
C ASP A 64 18.99 -11.78 7.73
N VAL A 65 18.69 -12.13 6.47
CA VAL A 65 18.01 -11.23 5.53
C VAL A 65 16.58 -10.91 5.99
N LEU A 66 15.82 -11.92 6.43
CA LEU A 66 14.47 -11.74 6.95
C LEU A 66 14.46 -10.85 8.21
N ASN A 67 15.46 -10.98 9.09
CA ASN A 67 15.60 -10.11 10.26
C ASN A 67 15.85 -8.65 9.87
N VAL A 68 16.64 -8.39 8.82
CA VAL A 68 16.83 -7.03 8.31
C VAL A 68 15.53 -6.46 7.76
N LEU A 69 14.75 -7.25 7.00
CA LEU A 69 13.45 -6.84 6.47
C LEU A 69 12.43 -6.58 7.59
N ALA A 70 12.37 -7.43 8.61
CA ALA A 70 11.47 -7.25 9.76
C ALA A 70 11.75 -5.94 10.53
N ARG A 71 13.03 -5.55 10.64
CA ARG A 71 13.41 -4.27 11.23
C ARG A 71 13.00 -3.08 10.36
N ALA A 72 13.16 -3.18 9.05
CA ALA A 72 12.68 -2.16 8.12
C ALA A 72 11.16 -2.00 8.19
N ASP A 73 10.42 -3.11 8.23
CA ASP A 73 8.97 -3.12 8.41
C ASP A 73 8.54 -2.39 9.69
N THR A 74 9.20 -2.69 10.82
CA THR A 74 8.95 -2.01 12.10
C THR A 74 9.15 -0.48 12.00
N HIS A 75 10.21 -0.04 11.31
CA HIS A 75 10.45 1.39 11.14
C HIS A 75 9.47 2.06 10.16
N LEU A 76 9.07 1.37 9.09
CA LEU A 76 8.04 1.86 8.15
C LEU A 76 6.68 1.98 8.84
N ALA A 77 6.34 1.05 9.73
CA ALA A 77 5.16 1.15 10.59
C ALA A 77 5.25 2.37 11.52
N ALA A 78 6.42 2.65 12.11
CA ALA A 78 6.65 3.83 12.94
C ALA A 78 6.50 5.15 12.13
N ILE A 79 7.01 5.21 10.90
CA ILE A 79 6.85 6.36 9.99
C ILE A 79 5.36 6.59 9.72
N THR A 80 4.65 5.53 9.33
CA THR A 80 3.22 5.59 9.01
C THR A 80 2.40 6.01 10.23
N GLY A 81 2.74 5.50 11.42
CA GLY A 81 2.13 5.89 12.69
C GLY A 81 2.35 7.36 13.01
N ALA A 82 3.60 7.84 12.90
CA ALA A 82 3.93 9.25 13.12
C ALA A 82 3.19 10.19 12.15
N GLN A 83 3.08 9.81 10.88
CA GLN A 83 2.33 10.57 9.88
C GLN A 83 0.82 10.56 10.17
N THR A 84 0.29 9.45 10.65
CA THR A 84 -1.12 9.32 11.00
C THR A 84 -1.45 10.15 12.24
N ASP A 85 -0.60 10.13 13.27
CA ASP A 85 -0.87 10.78 14.55
C ASP A 85 -0.54 12.29 14.55
N ARG A 86 0.62 12.66 14.00
CA ARG A 86 1.22 14.00 14.22
C ARG A 86 1.04 15.01 13.09
N MET A 87 0.71 14.59 11.88
CA MET A 87 0.56 15.54 10.77
C MET A 87 -0.78 16.27 10.84
N THR A 88 -0.80 17.58 10.62
CA THR A 88 -2.05 18.32 10.41
C THR A 88 -2.83 17.71 9.24
N ARG A 89 -4.15 17.60 9.37
CA ARG A 89 -5.02 17.00 8.35
C ARG A 89 -5.30 18.05 7.28
N ASP A 90 -4.25 18.54 6.63
CA ASP A 90 -4.25 19.47 5.51
C ASP A 90 -4.29 18.70 4.17
N ASP A 91 -4.28 19.41 3.05
CA ASP A 91 -4.36 18.78 1.73
C ASP A 91 -3.11 17.95 1.40
N GLY A 92 -1.95 18.29 1.98
CA GLY A 92 -0.73 17.48 1.86
C GLY A 92 -0.86 16.12 2.54
N TRP A 93 -1.39 16.08 3.75
CA TRP A 93 -1.70 14.83 4.45
C TRP A 93 -2.76 14.00 3.72
N ARG A 94 -3.78 14.65 3.14
CA ARG A 94 -4.80 13.94 2.34
C ARG A 94 -4.19 13.30 1.10
N LEU A 95 -3.38 14.02 0.34
CA LEU A 95 -2.68 13.49 -0.83
C LEU A 95 -1.79 12.31 -0.45
N LEU A 96 -0.98 12.43 0.61
CA LEU A 96 -0.16 11.33 1.13
C LEU A 96 -1.01 10.11 1.53
N SER A 97 -2.13 10.35 2.23
CA SER A 97 -3.02 9.29 2.68
C SER A 97 -3.69 8.57 1.50
N ILE A 98 -4.15 9.31 0.49
CA ILE A 98 -4.76 8.76 -0.71
C ILE A 98 -3.74 7.95 -1.51
N GLY A 99 -2.54 8.50 -1.76
CA GLY A 99 -1.46 7.79 -2.46
C GLY A 99 -1.13 6.45 -1.80
N ARG A 100 -1.02 6.43 -0.47
CA ARG A 100 -0.83 5.18 0.28
C ARG A 100 -1.97 4.18 0.10
N GLN A 101 -3.23 4.65 0.11
CA GLN A 101 -4.35 3.74 -0.11
C GLN A 101 -4.39 3.22 -1.55
N ILE A 102 -4.00 4.03 -2.54
CA ILE A 102 -3.87 3.59 -3.94
C ILE A 102 -2.82 2.49 -4.05
N GLU A 103 -1.60 2.74 -3.56
CA GLU A 103 -0.51 1.77 -3.60
C GLU A 103 -0.90 0.45 -2.90
N ARG A 104 -1.50 0.56 -1.72
CA ARG A 104 -1.99 -0.59 -0.96
C ARG A 104 -3.08 -1.35 -1.72
N LEU A 105 -4.06 -0.65 -2.30
CA LEU A 105 -5.16 -1.27 -3.04
C LEU A 105 -4.64 -2.03 -4.25
N CYS A 106 -3.78 -1.39 -5.06
CA CYS A 106 -3.16 -2.03 -6.22
C CYS A 106 -2.37 -3.27 -5.79
N PHE A 107 -1.47 -3.13 -4.81
CA PHE A 107 -0.64 -4.25 -4.35
C PHE A 107 -1.46 -5.42 -3.81
N HIS A 108 -2.45 -5.15 -2.93
CA HIS A 108 -3.32 -6.19 -2.38
C HIS A 108 -4.17 -6.86 -3.47
N ALA A 109 -4.71 -6.07 -4.40
CA ALA A 109 -5.52 -6.61 -5.50
C ALA A 109 -4.67 -7.47 -6.45
N ASP A 110 -3.47 -7.04 -6.80
CA ASP A 110 -2.55 -7.77 -7.68
C ASP A 110 -2.07 -9.07 -7.05
N VAL A 111 -1.65 -9.05 -5.77
CA VAL A 111 -1.23 -10.26 -5.05
C VAL A 111 -2.37 -11.27 -4.97
N LEU A 112 -3.58 -10.80 -4.64
CA LEU A 112 -4.76 -11.68 -4.57
C LEU A 112 -5.09 -12.24 -5.96
N ALA A 113 -5.09 -11.40 -7.00
CA ALA A 113 -5.38 -11.82 -8.36
C ALA A 113 -4.37 -12.86 -8.87
N GLU A 114 -3.08 -12.62 -8.65
CA GLU A 114 -2.03 -13.56 -9.08
C GLU A 114 -2.13 -14.89 -8.33
N THR A 115 -2.37 -14.84 -7.02
CA THR A 115 -2.46 -16.07 -6.20
C THR A 115 -3.65 -16.94 -6.61
N PHE A 116 -4.79 -16.34 -6.96
CA PHE A 116 -5.94 -17.07 -7.50
C PHE A 116 -5.72 -17.53 -8.95
N ALA A 117 -5.16 -16.69 -9.82
CA ALA A 117 -4.88 -17.06 -11.20
C ALA A 117 -3.91 -18.25 -11.34
N GLN A 118 -2.96 -18.37 -10.40
CA GLN A 118 -2.00 -19.47 -10.35
C GLN A 118 -2.51 -20.69 -9.55
N GLY A 119 -3.75 -20.67 -9.03
CA GLY A 119 -4.30 -21.76 -8.21
C GLY A 119 -3.59 -21.97 -6.88
N LEU A 120 -2.88 -20.95 -6.37
CA LEU A 120 -2.09 -21.03 -5.15
C LEU A 120 -2.90 -20.69 -3.89
N ALA A 121 -4.05 -20.02 -4.03
CA ALA A 121 -4.78 -19.41 -2.92
C ALA A 121 -5.19 -20.39 -1.82
N LEU A 122 -5.44 -21.67 -2.17
CA LEU A 122 -5.83 -22.72 -1.22
C LEU A 122 -4.71 -23.69 -0.86
N THR A 123 -3.51 -23.51 -1.42
CA THR A 123 -2.32 -24.23 -0.97
C THR A 123 -1.93 -23.77 0.43
N GLU A 124 -1.22 -24.59 1.20
CA GLU A 124 -0.80 -24.20 2.56
C GLU A 124 0.05 -22.92 2.55
N ASP A 125 1.06 -22.88 1.68
CA ASP A 125 1.97 -21.74 1.56
C ASP A 125 1.29 -20.50 0.97
N GLY A 126 0.48 -20.66 -0.08
CA GLY A 126 -0.22 -19.54 -0.71
C GLY A 126 -1.28 -18.92 0.20
N PHE A 127 -1.99 -19.76 0.96
CA PHE A 127 -2.96 -19.28 1.94
C PHE A 127 -2.27 -18.54 3.10
N ALA A 128 -1.17 -19.09 3.61
CA ALA A 128 -0.36 -18.43 4.64
C ALA A 128 0.26 -17.11 4.14
N LEU A 129 0.72 -17.08 2.87
CA LEU A 129 1.22 -15.89 2.21
C LEU A 129 0.14 -14.80 2.13
N LEU A 130 -1.06 -15.12 1.65
CA LEU A 130 -2.16 -14.16 1.55
C LEU A 130 -2.52 -13.57 2.91
N LEU A 131 -2.67 -14.41 3.93
CA LEU A 131 -2.94 -13.94 5.29
C LEU A 131 -1.79 -13.12 5.88
N GLY A 132 -0.54 -13.44 5.53
CA GLY A 132 0.64 -12.67 5.93
C GLY A 132 0.71 -11.29 5.26
N VAL A 133 0.50 -11.23 3.95
CA VAL A 133 0.50 -9.97 3.18
C VAL A 133 -0.60 -9.02 3.65
N PHE A 134 -1.79 -9.56 3.91
CA PHE A 134 -2.90 -8.79 4.46
C PHE A 134 -2.85 -8.67 5.98
N ASP A 135 -1.77 -9.11 6.65
CA ASP A 135 -1.58 -9.13 8.11
C ASP A 135 -2.90 -9.45 8.87
N SER A 136 -3.51 -10.54 8.41
CA SER A 136 -4.84 -11.02 8.79
C SER A 136 -4.80 -12.44 9.35
N THR A 137 -3.59 -13.01 9.56
CA THR A 137 -3.39 -14.35 10.13
C THR A 137 -4.09 -14.56 11.47
N ILE A 138 -3.95 -13.61 12.40
CA ILE A 138 -4.55 -13.70 13.74
C ILE A 138 -6.08 -13.60 13.62
N THR A 139 -6.57 -12.60 12.89
CA THR A 139 -8.00 -12.36 12.68
C THR A 139 -8.69 -13.55 12.03
N TYR A 140 -8.09 -14.11 10.99
CA TYR A 140 -8.65 -15.27 10.28
C TYR A 140 -8.73 -16.50 11.18
N ARG A 141 -7.69 -16.77 11.98
CA ARG A 141 -7.69 -17.88 12.95
C ARG A 141 -8.79 -17.71 14.00
N ALA A 142 -8.97 -16.48 14.51
CA ALA A 142 -9.97 -16.19 15.52
C ALA A 142 -11.40 -16.34 15.00
N GLN A 143 -11.68 -15.90 13.76
CA GLN A 143 -13.04 -15.91 13.20
C GLN A 143 -13.43 -17.22 12.52
N PHE A 144 -12.47 -17.90 11.86
CA PHE A 144 -12.77 -19.03 10.96
C PHE A 144 -12.05 -20.33 11.33
N GLN A 145 -11.47 -20.41 12.55
CA GLN A 145 -10.84 -21.62 13.09
C GLN A 145 -9.76 -22.23 12.15
N ALA A 146 -9.05 -21.37 11.40
CA ALA A 146 -8.00 -21.76 10.48
C ALA A 146 -8.40 -22.71 9.33
N ARG A 147 -9.70 -22.81 8.99
CA ARG A 147 -10.16 -23.57 7.81
C ARG A 147 -9.73 -22.85 6.53
N ARG A 148 -9.26 -23.58 5.51
CA ARG A 148 -8.86 -23.00 4.21
C ARG A 148 -10.02 -23.04 3.24
N GLU A 149 -10.83 -21.99 3.24
CA GLU A 149 -12.04 -21.88 2.44
C GLU A 149 -12.08 -20.52 1.74
N VAL A 150 -12.51 -20.50 0.46
CA VAL A 150 -12.54 -19.26 -0.34
C VAL A 150 -13.53 -18.23 0.21
N PRO A 151 -14.80 -18.56 0.54
CA PRO A 151 -15.74 -17.52 0.98
C PRO A 151 -15.31 -16.78 2.26
N PRO A 152 -14.83 -17.46 3.33
CA PRO A 152 -14.26 -16.77 4.49
C PRO A 152 -13.03 -15.92 4.18
N LEU A 153 -12.15 -16.41 3.29
CA LEU A 153 -10.96 -15.67 2.87
C LEU A 153 -11.35 -14.37 2.15
N LEU A 154 -12.25 -14.45 1.17
CA LEU A 154 -12.72 -13.28 0.43
C LEU A 154 -13.53 -12.33 1.31
N HIS A 155 -14.33 -12.85 2.24
CA HIS A 155 -15.02 -12.01 3.22
C HIS A 155 -14.01 -11.13 3.99
N LEU A 156 -12.98 -11.74 4.56
CA LEU A 156 -12.00 -11.02 5.37
C LEU A 156 -11.07 -10.09 4.57
N LEU A 157 -10.60 -10.54 3.40
CA LEU A 157 -9.58 -9.84 2.62
C LEU A 157 -10.18 -8.83 1.63
N VAL A 158 -11.42 -9.04 1.18
CA VAL A 158 -12.06 -8.19 0.16
C VAL A 158 -13.17 -7.35 0.78
N HIS A 159 -14.12 -7.93 1.50
CA HIS A 159 -15.36 -7.24 1.88
C HIS A 159 -15.30 -6.52 3.24
N ASP A 160 -14.59 -7.08 4.21
CA ASP A 160 -14.67 -6.65 5.62
C ASP A 160 -14.27 -5.18 5.80
N THR A 161 -15.24 -4.29 5.98
CA THR A 161 -14.98 -2.85 6.14
C THR A 161 -14.49 -2.47 7.54
N ASP A 162 -14.30 -3.41 8.45
CA ASP A 162 -13.72 -3.17 9.78
C ASP A 162 -12.26 -3.64 9.85
N ASN A 163 -11.84 -4.55 8.96
CA ASN A 163 -10.45 -4.92 8.77
C ASN A 163 -9.69 -3.84 7.98
N PRO A 164 -8.75 -3.09 8.58
CA PRO A 164 -8.05 -1.98 7.91
C PRO A 164 -7.17 -2.40 6.72
N ARG A 165 -7.01 -3.70 6.51
CA ARG A 165 -6.17 -4.28 5.45
C ARG A 165 -7.00 -4.85 4.30
N SER A 166 -8.32 -4.98 4.47
CA SER A 166 -9.19 -5.46 3.41
C SER A 166 -9.30 -4.45 2.26
N LEU A 167 -9.61 -4.93 1.06
CA LEU A 167 -9.84 -4.05 -0.09
C LEU A 167 -11.01 -3.09 0.16
N GLY A 168 -12.09 -3.55 0.80
CA GLY A 168 -13.26 -2.74 1.15
C GLY A 168 -12.91 -1.57 2.06
N TRP A 169 -12.15 -1.81 3.14
CA TRP A 169 -11.72 -0.73 4.04
C TRP A 169 -10.77 0.26 3.34
N VAL A 170 -9.80 -0.25 2.58
CA VAL A 170 -8.81 0.55 1.85
C VAL A 170 -9.50 1.44 0.83
N ALA A 171 -10.40 0.88 0.02
CA ALA A 171 -11.16 1.61 -0.98
C ALA A 171 -12.08 2.66 -0.32
N ARG A 172 -12.80 2.29 0.75
CA ARG A 172 -13.64 3.24 1.49
C ARG A 172 -12.83 4.42 2.04
N THR A 173 -11.72 4.14 2.71
CA THR A 173 -10.85 5.17 3.27
C THR A 173 -10.28 6.08 2.17
N MET A 174 -9.88 5.51 1.05
CA MET A 174 -9.43 6.26 -0.13
C MET A 174 -10.51 7.21 -0.63
N ARG A 175 -11.74 6.72 -0.86
CA ARG A 175 -12.89 7.53 -1.31
C ARG A 175 -13.20 8.67 -0.35
N GLU A 176 -13.23 8.40 0.96
CA GLU A 176 -13.49 9.42 1.98
C GLU A 176 -12.42 10.51 2.02
N ARG A 177 -11.15 10.12 1.91
CA ARG A 177 -10.03 11.07 1.91
C ARG A 177 -10.04 11.91 0.63
N PHE A 178 -10.32 11.30 -0.50
CA PHE A 178 -10.49 11.97 -1.78
C PHE A 178 -11.62 13.01 -1.73
N ALA A 179 -12.80 12.64 -1.25
CA ALA A 179 -13.94 13.56 -1.13
C ALA A 179 -13.58 14.80 -0.28
N LYS A 180 -12.80 14.64 0.79
CA LYS A 180 -12.35 15.77 1.62
C LYS A 180 -11.28 16.64 0.94
N LEU A 181 -10.41 16.04 0.12
CA LEU A 181 -9.42 16.77 -0.69
C LEU A 181 -10.13 17.61 -1.76
N ALA A 182 -11.13 17.02 -2.41
CA ALA A 182 -11.91 17.61 -3.50
C ALA A 182 -13.10 18.48 -3.02
N ARG A 183 -13.17 18.83 -1.72
CA ARG A 183 -14.33 19.50 -1.09
C ARG A 183 -14.79 20.80 -1.75
N HIS A 184 -13.87 21.48 -2.44
CA HIS A 184 -14.12 22.76 -3.12
C HIS A 184 -14.66 22.59 -4.55
N ASP A 185 -14.79 21.35 -5.04
CA ASP A 185 -15.34 21.02 -6.35
C ASP A 185 -16.18 19.72 -6.24
N PRO A 186 -17.40 19.82 -5.66
CA PRO A 186 -18.22 18.64 -5.38
C PRO A 186 -18.65 17.87 -6.62
N GLY A 187 -18.82 18.55 -7.76
CA GLY A 187 -19.18 17.91 -9.04
C GLY A 187 -18.05 17.00 -9.52
N TRP A 188 -16.84 17.54 -9.62
CA TRP A 188 -15.66 16.73 -9.96
C TRP A 188 -15.42 15.60 -8.95
N ALA A 189 -15.59 15.88 -7.66
CA ALA A 189 -15.45 14.86 -6.61
C ALA A 189 -16.44 13.69 -6.81
N ALA A 190 -17.70 13.99 -7.12
CA ALA A 190 -18.73 12.98 -7.35
C ALA A 190 -18.43 12.15 -8.61
N ASP A 191 -18.05 12.79 -9.71
CA ASP A 191 -17.74 12.13 -10.98
C ASP A 191 -16.58 11.13 -10.83
N ILE A 192 -15.49 11.56 -10.17
CA ILE A 192 -14.35 10.68 -9.92
C ILE A 192 -14.70 9.58 -8.91
N ALA A 193 -15.40 9.92 -7.82
CA ALA A 193 -15.76 8.94 -6.80
C ALA A 193 -16.68 7.82 -7.32
N ALA A 194 -17.53 8.12 -8.32
CA ALA A 194 -18.38 7.13 -8.97
C ALA A 194 -17.57 6.06 -9.73
N GLY A 195 -16.35 6.40 -10.18
CA GLY A 195 -15.44 5.47 -10.86
C GLY A 195 -14.57 4.64 -9.92
N LEU A 196 -14.59 4.88 -8.61
CA LEU A 196 -13.75 4.18 -7.64
C LEU A 196 -14.36 2.83 -7.23
N PRO A 197 -13.53 1.81 -6.92
CA PRO A 197 -14.03 0.49 -6.58
C PRO A 197 -14.80 0.51 -5.26
N VAL A 198 -15.80 -0.36 -5.13
CA VAL A 198 -16.58 -0.62 -3.91
C VAL A 198 -16.56 -2.12 -3.60
N PRO A 199 -15.43 -2.67 -3.12
CA PRO A 199 -15.26 -4.12 -2.94
C PRO A 199 -16.29 -4.77 -2.02
N GLU A 200 -16.76 -4.04 -1.01
CA GLU A 200 -17.80 -4.49 -0.08
C GLU A 200 -19.16 -4.76 -0.74
N ALA A 201 -19.38 -4.25 -1.96
CA ALA A 201 -20.61 -4.43 -2.72
C ALA A 201 -20.51 -5.52 -3.80
N TRP A 202 -19.36 -6.15 -3.99
CA TRP A 202 -19.20 -7.20 -5.00
C TRP A 202 -19.97 -8.48 -4.62
N PRO A 203 -20.43 -9.29 -5.58
CA PRO A 203 -21.23 -10.49 -5.29
C PRO A 203 -20.36 -11.64 -4.76
N LEU A 204 -20.20 -11.74 -3.43
CA LEU A 204 -19.30 -12.72 -2.78
C LEU A 204 -19.46 -14.16 -3.28
N ALA A 205 -20.71 -14.61 -3.49
CA ALA A 205 -20.99 -15.96 -3.95
C ALA A 205 -20.46 -16.22 -5.37
N GLU A 206 -20.57 -15.23 -6.26
CA GLU A 206 -20.05 -15.32 -7.63
C GLU A 206 -18.51 -15.28 -7.63
N LEU A 207 -17.93 -14.38 -6.83
CA LEU A 207 -16.48 -14.27 -6.67
C LEU A 207 -15.87 -15.58 -6.14
N ALA A 208 -16.52 -16.21 -5.16
CA ALA A 208 -16.04 -17.47 -4.59
C ALA A 208 -16.25 -18.69 -5.50
N ALA A 209 -17.16 -18.59 -6.48
CA ALA A 209 -17.45 -19.66 -7.43
C ALA A 209 -16.57 -19.61 -8.69
N SER A 210 -15.94 -18.46 -8.99
CA SER A 210 -15.13 -18.30 -10.20
C SER A 210 -13.91 -17.41 -9.96
N ASP A 211 -12.73 -18.04 -9.97
CA ASP A 211 -11.45 -17.35 -9.90
C ASP A 211 -11.29 -16.32 -11.03
N GLN A 212 -11.81 -16.61 -12.23
CA GLN A 212 -11.77 -15.68 -13.36
C GLN A 212 -12.54 -14.39 -13.06
N VAL A 213 -13.75 -14.49 -12.51
CA VAL A 213 -14.59 -13.34 -12.15
C VAL A 213 -13.93 -12.54 -11.03
N LEU A 214 -13.36 -13.21 -10.04
CA LEU A 214 -12.59 -12.58 -8.96
C LEU A 214 -11.40 -11.81 -9.51
N VAL A 215 -10.56 -12.44 -10.32
CA VAL A 215 -9.36 -11.82 -10.92
C VAL A 215 -9.73 -10.59 -11.76
N GLU A 216 -10.83 -10.64 -12.49
CA GLU A 216 -11.32 -9.50 -13.27
C GLU A 216 -11.71 -8.32 -12.38
N HIS A 217 -12.42 -8.56 -11.27
CA HIS A 217 -12.78 -7.52 -10.30
C HIS A 217 -11.55 -6.90 -9.65
N LEU A 218 -10.57 -7.71 -9.27
CA LEU A 218 -9.34 -7.25 -8.64
C LEU A 218 -8.50 -6.38 -9.60
N LYS A 219 -8.29 -6.85 -10.84
CA LYS A 219 -7.56 -6.08 -11.86
C LYS A 219 -8.27 -4.76 -12.19
N ARG A 220 -9.61 -4.77 -12.28
CA ARG A 220 -10.40 -3.56 -12.47
C ARG A 220 -10.23 -2.58 -11.31
N ALA A 221 -10.26 -3.06 -10.07
CA ALA A 221 -10.08 -2.21 -8.90
C ALA A 221 -8.69 -1.56 -8.85
N ALA A 222 -7.64 -2.32 -9.16
CA ALA A 222 -6.28 -1.79 -9.29
C ALA A 222 -6.19 -0.71 -10.38
N ALA A 223 -6.79 -0.97 -11.55
CA ALA A 223 -6.82 0.00 -12.65
C ALA A 223 -7.56 1.30 -12.28
N GLN A 224 -8.72 1.20 -11.61
CA GLN A 224 -9.48 2.37 -11.13
C GLN A 224 -8.68 3.21 -10.12
N ALA A 225 -7.91 2.56 -9.25
CA ALA A 225 -7.05 3.26 -8.29
C ALA A 225 -5.84 3.93 -8.96
N ALA A 226 -5.24 3.27 -9.95
CA ALA A 226 -4.17 3.85 -10.76
C ALA A 226 -4.65 5.06 -11.58
N GLU A 227 -5.87 5.02 -12.09
CA GLU A 227 -6.49 6.16 -12.78
C GLU A 227 -6.69 7.35 -11.84
N LEU A 228 -7.15 7.10 -10.59
CA LEU A 228 -7.22 8.15 -9.58
C LEU A 228 -5.85 8.81 -9.34
N SER A 229 -4.77 8.02 -9.29
CA SER A 229 -3.41 8.55 -9.17
C SER A 229 -3.08 9.50 -10.32
N SER A 230 -3.34 9.08 -11.56
CA SER A 230 -3.09 9.87 -12.77
C SER A 230 -3.89 11.19 -12.76
N LEU A 231 -5.16 11.15 -12.37
CA LEU A 231 -6.02 12.33 -12.27
C LEU A 231 -5.53 13.29 -11.18
N LEU A 232 -5.09 12.79 -10.03
CA LEU A 232 -4.51 13.61 -8.96
C LEU A 232 -3.20 14.26 -9.41
N SER A 233 -2.33 13.51 -10.09
CA SER A 233 -1.10 14.03 -10.71
C SER A 233 -1.40 15.17 -11.68
N GLN A 234 -2.37 14.99 -12.57
CA GLN A 234 -2.77 16.01 -13.53
C GLN A 234 -3.33 17.25 -12.85
N ARG A 235 -4.25 17.10 -11.90
CA ARG A 235 -4.93 18.24 -11.26
C ARG A 235 -4.03 19.04 -10.31
N TYR A 236 -3.24 18.36 -9.49
CA TYR A 236 -2.50 19.00 -8.40
C TYR A 236 -1.02 19.24 -8.72
N PHE A 237 -0.46 18.57 -9.73
CA PHE A 237 0.98 18.62 -10.01
C PHE A 237 1.35 19.02 -11.44
N ALA A 238 0.43 18.97 -12.42
CA ALA A 238 0.76 19.35 -13.80
C ALA A 238 1.19 20.82 -13.96
N HIS A 239 0.69 21.72 -13.10
CA HIS A 239 1.08 23.13 -13.12
C HIS A 239 2.46 23.40 -12.48
N VAL A 240 3.03 22.45 -11.72
CA VAL A 240 4.36 22.58 -11.08
C VAL A 240 5.49 22.41 -12.11
N ILE A 241 5.21 21.81 -13.26
CA ILE A 241 6.17 21.68 -14.37
C ILE A 241 6.19 22.95 -15.26
N GLY A 242 5.27 23.90 -15.05
CA GLY A 242 5.10 25.07 -15.93
C GLY A 242 5.01 26.46 -15.28
N ALA A 243 4.80 26.61 -13.97
CA ALA A 243 4.73 27.94 -13.37
C ALA A 243 5.06 27.96 -11.87
N GLU A 244 5.98 28.86 -11.49
CA GLU A 244 5.99 29.47 -10.18
C GLU A 244 4.60 30.04 -9.84
N GLN A 245 4.30 30.08 -8.53
CA GLN A 245 3.15 30.72 -7.88
C GLN A 245 1.83 29.94 -7.85
N ARG A 246 1.51 29.45 -6.64
CA ARG A 246 0.37 29.95 -5.86
C ARG A 246 0.62 29.69 -4.37
N VAL A 247 0.83 30.79 -3.64
CA VAL A 247 0.77 30.84 -2.17
C VAL A 247 -0.67 30.52 -1.78
N TRP A 248 -0.88 29.42 -1.06
CA TRP A 248 -2.17 29.13 -0.42
C TRP A 248 -2.19 29.86 0.93
N GLN A 249 -3.14 30.79 1.09
CA GLN A 249 -3.63 31.24 2.40
C GLN A 249 -4.80 30.37 2.83
#